data_AF-A0A2N6T227-F1
#
_entry.id   AF-A0A2N6T227-F1
#
_cell.length_a   1.000
_cell.length_b   1.000
_cell.length_c   1.000
_cell.angle_alpha   90.00
_cell.angle_beta   90.00
_cell.angle_gamma   90.00
#
_symmetry.space_group_name_H-M   'P 1'
#
loop_
_entity.id
_entity.type
_entity.pdbx_description
1 polymer ?
#
loop_
_entity_poly.entity_id
_entity_poly.type
_entity_poly.pdbx_seq_one_letter_code
_entity_poly.pdbx_strand_id
1 'polypeptide(L)'
;MAAAARKAGVSNFAWRSAENGWRWLAAGEATTHRASAEALAAMAFAFDISPKELLAVGRGDAAAELKKLLRARDIAGPTVDLSNVDSDDLLEELRRRLHGESAYVPGPSQLAAARKLDPNDASTFDQD
;
A
#
# COMPACT_ATOMS: atom_id res chain seq x y z
N MET A 1 -9.96 -11.77 -13.32
CA MET A 1 -9.55 -10.53 -14.00
C MET A 1 -9.93 -9.28 -13.23
N ALA A 2 -11.22 -9.00 -12.94
CA ALA A 2 -11.62 -7.74 -12.29
C ALA A 2 -10.98 -7.47 -10.92
N ALA A 3 -10.68 -8.52 -10.14
CA ALA A 3 -9.94 -8.39 -8.89
C ALA A 3 -8.46 -8.04 -9.11
N ALA A 4 -7.82 -8.62 -10.13
CA ALA A 4 -6.40 -8.43 -10.46
C ALA A 4 -6.12 -6.99 -10.93
N ALA A 5 -6.93 -6.50 -11.87
CA ALA A 5 -6.80 -5.14 -12.38
C ALA A 5 -7.00 -4.09 -11.28
N ARG A 6 -7.99 -4.30 -10.39
CA ARG A 6 -8.21 -3.46 -9.21
C ARG A 6 -7.01 -3.48 -8.26
N LYS A 7 -6.45 -4.66 -7.96
CA LYS A 7 -5.26 -4.79 -7.10
C LYS A 7 -4.06 -4.03 -7.66
N ALA A 8 -3.92 -3.99 -8.99
CA ALA A 8 -2.86 -3.27 -9.69
C ALA A 8 -3.17 -1.80 -9.99
N GLY A 9 -4.35 -1.28 -9.64
CA GLY A 9 -4.73 0.10 -9.94
C GLY A 9 -4.84 0.41 -11.44
N VAL A 10 -5.11 -0.60 -12.28
CA VAL A 10 -5.27 -0.46 -13.73
C VAL A 10 -6.68 -0.82 -14.19
N SER A 11 -7.08 -0.34 -15.37
CA SER A 11 -8.39 -0.69 -15.92
C SER A 11 -8.43 -2.16 -16.37
N ASN A 12 -9.62 -2.78 -16.32
CA ASN A 12 -9.82 -4.15 -16.82
C ASN A 12 -9.43 -4.30 -18.30
N PHE A 13 -9.66 -3.26 -19.09
CA PHE A 13 -9.30 -3.24 -20.50
C PHE A 13 -7.79 -3.19 -20.69
N ALA A 14 -7.07 -2.38 -19.90
CA ALA A 14 -5.61 -2.32 -19.92
C ALA A 14 -4.99 -3.65 -19.50
N TRP A 15 -5.54 -4.29 -18.45
CA TRP A 15 -5.12 -5.63 -18.01
C TRP A 15 -5.23 -6.65 -19.14
N ARG A 16 -6.42 -6.77 -19.75
CA ARG A 16 -6.64 -7.69 -20.87
C ARG A 16 -5.75 -7.40 -22.07
N SER A 17 -5.58 -6.13 -22.41
CA SER A 17 -4.74 -5.74 -23.55
C SER A 17 -3.26 -6.02 -23.32
N ALA A 18 -2.82 -6.03 -22.05
CA ALA A 18 -1.46 -6.40 -21.68
C ALA A 18 -1.26 -7.92 -21.74
N GLU A 19 -2.20 -8.71 -21.21
CA GLU A 19 -2.16 -10.19 -21.27
C GLU A 19 -2.19 -10.70 -22.71
N ASN A 20 -3.09 -10.13 -23.52
CA ASN A 20 -3.30 -10.58 -24.89
C ASN A 20 -2.20 -10.10 -25.85
N GLY A 21 -1.46 -9.04 -25.48
CA GLY A 21 -0.46 -8.41 -26.36
C GLY A 21 -1.06 -7.67 -27.55
N TRP A 22 -2.37 -7.44 -27.56
CA TRP A 22 -3.10 -6.71 -28.60
C TRP A 22 -4.28 -5.94 -28.01
N ARG A 23 -4.75 -4.91 -28.72
CA ARG A 23 -5.94 -4.12 -28.35
C ARG A 23 -6.83 -3.86 -29.55
N TRP A 24 -8.13 -3.71 -29.31
CA TRP A 24 -9.08 -3.24 -30.32
C TRP A 24 -8.99 -1.72 -30.48
N LEU A 25 -8.94 -1.25 -31.73
CA LEU A 25 -9.13 0.14 -32.11
C LEU A 25 -10.62 0.43 -32.34
N ALA A 26 -11.02 1.69 -32.27
CA ALA A 26 -12.42 2.12 -32.44
C ALA A 26 -13.03 1.70 -33.79
N ALA A 27 -12.20 1.44 -34.81
CA ALA A 27 -12.61 1.00 -36.13
C ALA A 27 -12.77 -0.53 -36.27
N GLY A 28 -12.73 -1.29 -35.15
CA GLY A 28 -12.88 -2.75 -35.18
C GLY A 28 -11.63 -3.52 -35.61
N GLU A 29 -10.49 -2.83 -35.74
CA GLU A 29 -9.21 -3.44 -36.08
C GLU A 29 -8.42 -3.79 -34.80
N ALA A 30 -7.81 -4.97 -34.75
CA ALA A 30 -6.91 -5.36 -33.68
C ALA A 30 -5.47 -4.93 -34.01
N THR A 31 -4.81 -4.25 -33.09
CA THR A 31 -3.40 -3.86 -33.24
C THR A 31 -2.55 -4.47 -32.13
N THR A 32 -1.29 -4.78 -32.46
CA THR A 32 -0.32 -5.24 -31.46
C THR A 32 -0.14 -4.16 -30.40
N HIS A 33 -0.31 -4.54 -29.15
CA HIS A 33 -0.27 -3.64 -28.02
C HIS A 33 0.87 -4.03 -27.10
N ARG A 34 1.91 -3.19 -27.10
CA ARG A 34 2.93 -3.24 -26.07
C ARG A 34 2.47 -2.39 -24.89
N ALA A 35 2.11 -3.06 -23.78
CA ALA A 35 1.75 -2.36 -22.55
C ALA A 35 2.90 -1.45 -22.08
N SER A 36 2.52 -0.28 -21.54
CA SER A 36 3.48 0.69 -21.02
C SER A 36 4.29 0.10 -19.87
N ALA A 37 5.51 0.61 -19.67
CA ALA A 37 6.40 0.17 -18.61
C ALA A 37 5.75 0.34 -17.22
N GLU A 38 5.08 1.49 -17.00
CA GLU A 38 4.37 1.80 -15.76
C GLU A 38 3.23 0.82 -15.48
N ALA A 39 2.39 0.52 -16.50
CA ALA A 39 1.28 -0.40 -16.32
C ALA A 39 1.77 -1.81 -15.98
N LEU A 40 2.81 -2.30 -16.66
CA LEU A 40 3.37 -3.61 -16.35
C LEU A 40 4.08 -3.66 -15.00
N ALA A 41 4.74 -2.57 -14.59
CA ALA A 41 5.32 -2.48 -13.27
C ALA A 41 4.23 -2.52 -12.17
N ALA A 42 3.10 -1.83 -12.37
CA ALA A 42 1.98 -1.87 -11.44
C ALA A 42 1.34 -3.27 -11.35
N MET A 43 1.18 -3.95 -12.49
CA MET A 43 0.72 -5.34 -12.54
C MET A 43 1.68 -6.29 -11.82
N ALA A 44 2.99 -6.16 -12.08
CA ALA A 44 4.03 -6.97 -11.45
C ALA A 44 4.07 -6.74 -9.93
N PHE A 45 4.01 -5.47 -9.50
CA PHE A 45 3.98 -5.09 -8.09
C PHE A 45 2.78 -5.70 -7.36
N ALA A 46 1.60 -5.71 -7.97
CA ALA A 46 0.40 -6.28 -7.37
C ALA A 46 0.46 -7.81 -7.18
N PHE A 47 1.33 -8.51 -7.92
CA PHE A 47 1.47 -9.96 -7.88
C PHE A 47 2.84 -10.42 -7.38
N ASP A 48 3.57 -9.52 -6.72
CA ASP A 48 4.89 -9.78 -6.13
C ASP A 48 5.91 -10.37 -7.13
N ILE A 49 5.76 -10.04 -8.41
CA ILE A 49 6.71 -10.42 -9.45
C ILE A 49 7.98 -9.59 -9.26
N SER A 50 9.13 -10.24 -9.38
CA SER A 50 10.42 -9.59 -9.17
C SER A 50 10.88 -8.78 -10.40
N PRO A 51 11.70 -7.73 -10.21
CA PRO A 51 12.35 -7.04 -11.32
C PRO A 51 13.22 -7.96 -12.20
N LYS A 52 13.75 -9.07 -11.64
CA LYS A 52 14.56 -10.05 -12.38
C LYS A 52 13.73 -10.81 -13.41
N GLU A 53 12.48 -11.16 -13.09
CA GLU A 53 11.57 -11.82 -14.01
C GLU A 53 11.18 -10.92 -15.19
N LEU A 54 10.95 -9.63 -14.92
CA LEU A 54 10.72 -8.64 -15.99
C LEU A 54 11.95 -8.47 -16.90
N LEU A 55 13.16 -8.49 -16.34
CA LEU A 55 14.40 -8.46 -17.13
C LEU A 55 14.57 -9.71 -18.00
N ALA A 56 14.24 -10.90 -17.47
CA ALA A 56 14.36 -12.16 -18.19
C ALA A 56 13.49 -12.20 -19.46
N VAL A 57 12.35 -11.51 -19.45
CA VAL A 57 11.45 -11.37 -20.62
C VAL A 57 11.73 -10.12 -21.46
N GLY A 58 12.86 -9.46 -21.26
CA GLY A 58 13.30 -8.29 -22.05
C GLY A 58 12.56 -6.98 -21.72
N ARG A 59 11.85 -6.91 -20.60
CA ARG A 59 11.13 -5.71 -20.13
C ARG A 59 11.92 -4.95 -19.06
N GLY A 60 13.15 -4.55 -19.42
CA GLY A 60 14.01 -3.75 -18.56
C GLY A 60 13.44 -2.36 -18.22
N ASP A 61 12.62 -1.82 -19.12
CA ASP A 61 11.83 -0.60 -18.91
C ASP A 61 10.87 -0.75 -17.71
N ALA A 62 10.06 -1.82 -17.71
CA ALA A 62 9.13 -2.11 -16.62
C ALA A 62 9.86 -2.48 -15.31
N ALA A 63 11.00 -3.17 -15.41
CA ALA A 63 11.81 -3.50 -14.24
C ALA A 63 12.35 -2.24 -13.53
N ALA A 64 12.70 -1.18 -14.27
CA ALA A 64 13.11 0.08 -13.69
C ALA A 64 11.98 0.77 -12.93
N GLU A 65 10.77 0.79 -13.50
CA GLU A 65 9.58 1.33 -12.83
C GLU A 65 9.20 0.53 -11.58
N LEU A 66 9.25 -0.80 -11.66
CA LEU A 66 8.95 -1.67 -10.50
C LEU A 66 9.91 -1.41 -9.34
N LYS A 67 11.20 -1.18 -9.62
CA LYS A 67 12.17 -0.82 -8.57
C LYS A 67 11.78 0.48 -7.85
N LYS A 68 11.22 1.46 -8.55
CA LYS A 68 10.72 2.71 -7.93
C LYS A 68 9.54 2.42 -7.01
N LEU A 69 8.59 1.59 -7.45
CA LEU A 69 7.42 1.20 -6.65
C LEU A 69 7.83 0.44 -5.37
N LEU A 70 8.76 -0.50 -5.49
CA LEU A 70 9.31 -1.23 -4.33
C LEU A 70 9.99 -0.27 -3.35
N ARG A 71 10.82 0.65 -3.84
CA ARG A 71 11.45 1.69 -3.01
C ARG A 71 10.42 2.57 -2.31
N ALA A 72 9.37 2.97 -3.01
CA ALA A 72 8.30 3.79 -2.45
C ALA A 72 7.56 3.05 -1.33
N ARG A 73 7.31 1.73 -1.50
CA ARG A 73 6.74 0.88 -0.46
C ARG A 73 7.65 0.82 0.77
N ASP A 74 8.95 0.65 0.57
CA ASP A 74 9.92 0.56 1.66
C ASP A 74 9.98 1.88 2.46
N ILE A 75 9.83 3.04 1.79
CA ILE A 75 9.75 4.36 2.44
C ILE A 75 8.42 4.55 3.17
N ALA A 76 7.30 4.15 2.56
CA ALA A 76 5.97 4.30 3.14
C ALA A 76 5.76 3.43 4.39
N GLY A 77 6.47 2.30 4.47
CA GLY A 77 6.36 1.35 5.58
C GLY A 77 5.12 0.46 5.48
N PRO A 78 4.87 -0.39 6.49
CA PRO A 78 3.72 -1.27 6.52
C PRO A 78 2.41 -0.48 6.58
N THR A 79 1.39 -0.95 5.88
CA THR A 79 0.01 -0.43 6.03
C THR A 79 -0.47 -0.71 7.46
N VAL A 80 -0.64 0.35 8.24
CA VAL A 80 -1.22 0.30 9.59
C VAL A 80 -2.73 0.49 9.47
N ASP A 81 -3.51 -0.32 10.18
CA ASP A 81 -4.94 -0.09 10.32
C ASP A 81 -5.19 1.11 11.23
N LEU A 82 -5.83 2.14 10.68
CA LEU A 82 -6.12 3.40 11.36
C LEU A 82 -7.60 3.54 11.75
N SER A 83 -8.40 2.48 11.57
CA SER A 83 -9.84 2.50 11.86
C SER A 83 -10.21 2.83 13.31
N ASN A 84 -9.29 2.59 14.25
CA ASN A 84 -9.47 2.86 15.67
C ASN A 84 -8.79 4.16 16.15
N VAL A 85 -8.20 4.96 15.25
CA VAL A 85 -7.56 6.23 15.59
C VAL A 85 -8.55 7.38 15.37
N ASP A 86 -8.61 8.32 16.31
CA ASP A 86 -9.47 9.48 16.17
C ASP A 86 -9.04 10.35 14.97
N SER A 87 -10.00 10.96 14.28
CA SER A 87 -9.72 11.77 13.09
C SER A 87 -8.95 13.04 13.43
N ASP A 88 -9.17 13.62 14.62
CA ASP A 88 -8.47 14.82 15.05
C ASP A 88 -6.97 14.52 15.29
N ASP A 89 -6.65 13.37 15.88
CA ASP A 89 -5.27 12.91 16.09
C ASP A 89 -4.55 12.69 14.74
N LEU A 90 -5.25 12.14 13.75
CA LEU A 90 -4.69 11.94 12.40
C LEU A 90 -4.41 13.26 11.68
N LEU A 91 -5.30 14.25 11.83
CA LEU A 91 -5.13 15.58 11.25
C LEU A 91 -4.00 16.36 11.92
N GLU A 92 -3.85 16.24 13.23
CA GLU A 92 -2.73 16.83 13.96
C GLU A 92 -1.40 16.20 13.53
N GLU A 93 -1.34 14.87 13.40
CA GLU A 93 -0.15 14.17 12.92
C GLU A 93 0.22 14.55 11.48
N LEU A 94 -0.77 14.69 10.60
CA LEU A 94 -0.55 15.12 9.22
C LEU A 94 0.02 16.55 9.17
N ARG A 95 -0.55 17.49 9.94
CA ARG A 95 -0.04 18.86 10.07
C ARG A 95 1.40 18.86 10.56
N ARG A 96 1.71 18.09 11.61
CA ARG A 96 3.06 17.96 12.17
C ARG A 96 4.08 17.53 11.11
N ARG A 97 3.77 16.47 10.34
CA ARG A 97 4.67 15.97 9.27
C ARG A 97 4.86 16.97 8.14
N LEU A 98 3.81 17.69 7.75
CA LEU A 98 3.88 18.71 6.70
C LEU A 98 4.73 19.92 7.10
N HIS A 99 4.74 20.26 8.39
CA HIS A 99 5.56 21.35 8.94
C HIS A 99 7.00 20.96 9.27
N GLY A 100 7.42 19.73 8.98
CA GLY A 100 8.81 19.30 9.11
C GLY A 100 9.27 19.04 10.54
N GLU A 101 8.34 18.95 11.51
CA GLU A 101 8.66 18.55 12.87
C GLU A 101 8.86 17.03 12.95
N SER A 102 10.09 16.62 12.61
CA SER A 102 10.52 15.23 12.66
C SER A 102 10.69 14.74 14.10
N ALA A 103 9.92 13.68 14.44
CA ALA A 103 10.09 12.73 15.53
C ALA A 103 9.97 13.24 16.98
N TYR A 104 8.72 13.48 17.43
CA TYR A 104 8.39 13.08 18.81
C TYR A 104 8.07 11.58 18.80
N VAL A 105 9.00 10.76 19.30
CA VAL A 105 8.70 9.42 19.81
C VAL A 105 8.15 9.65 21.22
N PRO A 106 6.84 9.50 21.46
CA PRO A 106 6.36 9.52 22.83
C PRO A 106 7.08 8.42 23.61
N GLY A 107 7.76 8.82 24.68
CA GLY A 107 8.24 7.88 25.68
C GLY A 107 7.07 7.05 26.22
N PRO A 108 7.35 5.90 26.86
CA PRO A 108 6.36 4.89 27.24
C PRO A 108 5.20 5.38 28.15
N SER A 109 5.22 6.63 28.61
CA SER A 109 4.17 7.24 29.42
C SER A 109 2.85 7.51 28.69
N GLN A 110 2.78 7.36 27.36
CA GLN A 110 1.54 7.54 26.59
C GLN A 110 0.84 6.22 26.20
N LEU A 111 1.46 5.06 26.46
CA LEU A 111 0.79 3.76 26.30
C LEU A 111 0.05 3.43 27.60
N ALA A 112 -1.21 3.86 27.67
CA ALA A 112 -2.13 3.64 28.78
C ALA A 112 -1.67 4.29 30.10
N ALA A 113 -2.42 5.31 30.53
CA ALA A 113 -2.58 5.53 31.96
C ALA A 113 -3.13 4.22 32.54
N ALA A 114 -2.25 3.38 33.09
CA ALA A 114 -2.64 2.25 33.90
C ALA A 114 -3.58 2.80 34.97
N ARG A 115 -4.83 2.34 34.98
CA ARG A 115 -5.73 2.50 36.12
C ARG A 115 -4.88 2.18 37.36
N LYS A 116 -4.72 3.15 38.26
CA LYS A 116 -4.18 2.87 39.59
C LYS A 116 -5.17 1.91 40.24
N LEU A 117 -4.85 0.63 40.23
CA LEU A 117 -5.45 -0.33 41.14
C LEU A 117 -5.02 0.10 42.53
N ASP A 118 -5.98 0.58 43.32
CA ASP A 118 -5.75 0.84 44.73
C ASP A 118 -5.44 -0.51 45.39
N PRO A 119 -4.27 -0.71 46.01
CA PRO A 119 -3.93 -1.95 46.69
C PRO A 119 -4.83 -2.24 47.90
N ASN A 120 -5.66 -1.28 48.34
CA ASN A 120 -6.68 -1.45 49.36
C ASN A 120 -8.11 -1.63 48.82
N ASP A 121 -8.31 -1.75 47.50
CA ASP A 121 -9.62 -2.09 46.95
C ASP A 121 -9.93 -3.58 47.18
N ALA A 122 -10.30 -3.90 48.42
CA ALA A 122 -10.74 -5.21 48.85
C ALA A 122 -12.18 -5.55 48.40
N SER A 123 -12.78 -4.77 47.50
CA SER A 123 -14.21 -4.91 47.15
C SER A 123 -14.51 -5.97 46.08
N THR A 124 -13.51 -6.71 45.58
CA THR A 124 -13.73 -7.63 44.44
C THR A 124 -13.91 -9.10 44.83
N PHE A 125 -13.60 -9.50 46.07
CA PHE A 125 -13.73 -10.90 46.50
C PHE A 125 -14.26 -11.01 47.92
N ASP A 126 -15.55 -10.78 48.09
CA ASP A 126 -16.40 -11.47 49.05
C ASP A 126 -17.84 -11.00 48.82
N GLN A 127 -18.73 -11.90 48.42
CA GLN A 127 -20.07 -12.14 49.00
C GLN A 127 -20.69 -13.35 48.27
N ASP A 128 -20.72 -14.47 49.01
CA ASP A 128 -21.54 -15.69 48.97
C ASP A 128 -21.60 -16.59 47.71
#